data_AF-F7RWG2-F1
#
_entry.id   AF-F7RWG2-F1
#
_cell.length_a   1.000
_cell.length_b   1.000
_cell.length_c   1.000
_cell.angle_alpha   90.00
_cell.angle_beta   90.00
_cell.angle_gamma   90.00
#
_symmetry.space_group_name_H-M   'P 1'
#
loop_
_entity.id
_entity.type
_entity.pdbx_description
1 polymer ?
#
loop_
_entity_poly.entity_id
_entity_poly.type
_entity_poly.pdbx_seq_one_letter_code
_entity_poly.pdbx_strand_id
1 'polypeptide(L)'
;MIIDASKIREARLAKGWTQQQLGDVSTLSLRTIQRIESQGQGSMETCNALCAVLELERAEVMVASRAQGNVKSSIKVWVITGTLLGGFLAGVVFTLIITYFS
;
A
#
# COMPACT_ATOMS: atom_id res chain seq x y z
N MET A 1 7.70 -22.66 1.66
CA MET A 1 6.45 -21.90 1.85
C MET A 1 6.42 -20.72 0.89
N ILE A 2 5.23 -20.34 0.43
CA ILE A 2 5.04 -19.16 -0.42
C ILE A 2 4.88 -17.94 0.50
N ILE A 3 5.75 -16.94 0.29
CA ILE A 3 5.82 -15.67 1.00
C ILE A 3 5.47 -14.56 0.01
N ASP A 4 4.65 -13.61 0.41
CA ASP A 4 4.33 -12.45 -0.43
C ASP A 4 5.54 -11.49 -0.48
N ALA A 5 6.28 -11.57 -1.59
CA ALA A 5 7.49 -10.77 -1.80
C ALA A 5 7.21 -9.26 -1.81
N SER A 6 6.05 -8.84 -2.32
CA SER A 6 5.68 -7.42 -2.38
C SER A 6 5.47 -6.88 -0.97
N LYS A 7 4.76 -7.62 -0.12
CA LYS A 7 4.49 -7.19 1.26
C LYS A 7 5.75 -7.08 2.11
N ILE A 8 6.69 -8.01 1.96
CA ILE A 8 8.01 -7.93 2.62
C ILE A 8 8.78 -6.68 2.15
N ARG A 9 8.80 -6.41 0.84
CA ARG A 9 9.48 -5.23 0.29
C ARG A 9 8.85 -3.94 0.78
N GLU A 10 7.53 -3.84 0.77
CA GLU A 10 6.79 -2.66 1.24
C GLU A 10 7.06 -2.37 2.71
N ALA A 11 6.96 -3.39 3.57
CA ALA A 11 7.24 -3.23 5.00
C ALA A 11 8.70 -2.84 5.27
N ARG A 12 9.66 -3.42 4.53
CA ARG A 12 11.07 -3.04 4.61
C ARG A 12 11.28 -1.56 4.25
N LEU A 13 10.68 -1.10 3.16
CA LEU A 13 10.77 0.28 2.70
C LEU A 13 10.07 1.25 3.67
N ALA A 14 8.93 0.85 4.26
CA ALA A 14 8.22 1.64 5.26
C ALA A 14 9.07 1.90 6.52
N LYS A 15 9.93 0.94 6.89
CA LYS A 15 10.91 1.10 7.98
C LYS A 15 12.23 1.77 7.53
N GLY A 16 12.36 2.15 6.26
CA GLY A 16 13.54 2.83 5.72
C GLY A 16 14.78 1.93 5.59
N TRP A 17 14.60 0.61 5.49
CA TRP A 17 15.71 -0.34 5.51
C TRP A 17 16.16 -0.78 4.12
N THR A 18 17.47 -0.96 3.96
CA THR A 18 18.07 -1.67 2.83
C THR A 18 17.88 -3.18 2.97
N GLN A 19 18.07 -3.94 1.89
CA GLN A 19 18.01 -5.41 1.95
C GLN A 19 19.06 -6.00 2.90
N GLN A 20 20.24 -5.38 3.00
CA GLN A 20 21.27 -5.79 3.94
C GLN A 20 20.83 -5.56 5.38
N GLN A 21 20.31 -4.36 5.68
CA GLN A 21 19.81 -4.04 7.02
C GLN A 21 18.69 -5.01 7.45
N LEU A 22 17.75 -5.33 6.56
CA LEU A 22 16.73 -6.33 6.85
C LEU A 22 17.34 -7.70 7.17
N GLY A 23 18.38 -8.11 6.43
CA GLY A 23 19.11 -9.34 6.71
C GLY A 23 19.75 -9.32 8.10
N ASP A 24 20.43 -8.22 8.44
CA ASP A 24 21.09 -8.04 9.72
C ASP A 24 20.09 -8.11 10.89
N VAL A 25 18.97 -7.39 10.82
CA VAL A 25 17.97 -7.36 11.89
C VAL A 25 17.13 -8.63 12.00
N SER A 26 16.93 -9.36 10.89
CA SER A 26 16.22 -10.65 10.89
C SER A 26 17.13 -11.85 11.06
N THR A 27 18.44 -11.65 11.25
CA THR A 27 19.46 -12.71 11.31
C THR A 27 19.42 -13.65 10.08
N LEU A 28 19.03 -13.11 8.93
CA LEU A 28 18.99 -13.80 7.64
C LEU A 28 20.10 -13.28 6.73
N SER A 29 20.67 -14.16 5.90
CA SER A 29 21.65 -13.70 4.92
C SER A 29 21.02 -12.75 3.89
N LEU A 30 21.80 -11.79 3.35
CA LEU A 30 21.37 -10.93 2.25
C LEU A 30 20.83 -11.76 1.06
N ARG A 31 21.46 -12.90 0.76
CA ARG A 31 21.01 -13.82 -0.29
C ARG A 31 19.62 -14.39 0.00
N THR A 32 19.32 -14.66 1.27
CA THR A 32 18.00 -15.12 1.70
C THR A 32 16.96 -14.02 1.48
N ILE A 33 17.26 -12.78 1.88
CA ILE A 33 16.36 -11.62 1.66
C ILE A 33 16.11 -11.39 0.16
N GLN A 34 17.17 -11.36 -0.65
CA GLN A 34 17.07 -11.21 -2.10
C GLN A 34 16.24 -12.31 -2.73
N ARG A 35 16.42 -13.57 -2.30
CA ARG A 35 15.64 -14.72 -2.80
C ARG A 35 14.17 -14.61 -2.41
N ILE A 36 13.86 -14.14 -1.20
CA ILE A 36 12.47 -13.94 -0.78
C ILE A 36 11.82 -12.82 -1.59
N GLU A 37 12.49 -11.69 -1.76
CA GLU A 37 11.94 -10.55 -2.53
C GLU A 37 11.86 -10.79 -4.05
N SER A 38 12.56 -11.81 -4.58
CA SER A 38 12.53 -12.15 -6.00
C SER A 38 11.69 -13.38 -6.32
N GLN A 39 11.74 -14.42 -5.48
CA GLN A 39 11.09 -15.71 -5.72
C GLN A 39 9.89 -15.97 -4.80
N GLY A 40 9.71 -15.18 -3.73
CA GLY A 40 8.60 -15.37 -2.79
C GLY A 40 8.64 -16.72 -2.07
N GLN A 41 9.82 -17.28 -1.82
CA GLN A 41 9.95 -18.61 -1.19
C GLN A 41 10.92 -18.62 -0.01
N GLY A 42 10.52 -19.26 1.08
CA GLY A 42 11.32 -19.43 2.30
C GLY A 42 10.82 -20.56 3.22
N SER A 43 11.57 -20.82 4.29
CA SER A 43 11.14 -21.74 5.36
C SER A 43 10.15 -21.07 6.32
N MET A 44 9.54 -21.86 7.20
CA MET A 44 8.72 -21.31 8.29
C MET A 44 9.53 -20.41 9.21
N GLU A 45 10.74 -20.81 9.57
CA GLU A 45 11.60 -20.01 10.46
C GLU A 45 11.96 -18.67 9.81
N THR A 46 12.23 -18.71 8.50
CA THR A 46 12.49 -17.50 7.71
C THR A 46 11.28 -16.55 7.74
N CYS A 47 10.07 -17.09 7.56
CA CYS A 47 8.83 -16.32 7.65
C CYS A 47 8.64 -15.73 9.06
N ASN A 48 8.92 -16.50 10.12
CA ASN A 48 8.82 -16.04 11.52
C ASN A 48 9.77 -14.88 11.80
N ALA A 49 11.03 -15.03 11.39
CA ALA A 49 12.06 -14.03 11.60
C ALA A 49 11.67 -12.70 10.93
N LEU A 50 11.17 -12.78 9.68
CA LEU A 50 10.68 -11.60 8.97
C LEU A 50 9.44 -10.99 9.63
N CYS A 51 8.45 -11.79 10.02
CA CYS A 51 7.24 -11.30 10.67
C CYS A 51 7.56 -10.60 12.01
N ALA A 52 8.46 -11.17 12.81
CA ALA A 52 8.84 -10.60 14.10
C ALA A 52 9.51 -9.22 13.97
N VAL A 53 10.36 -9.05 12.96
CA VAL A 53 11.15 -7.83 12.76
C VAL A 53 10.39 -6.75 11.97
N LEU A 54 9.54 -7.18 11.04
CA LEU A 54 8.68 -6.28 10.26
C LEU A 54 7.37 -5.93 10.99
N GLU A 55 7.12 -6.53 12.16
CA GLU A 55 5.87 -6.38 12.94
C GLU A 55 4.63 -6.73 12.11
N LEU A 56 4.73 -7.78 11.30
CA LEU A 56 3.65 -8.27 10.43
C LEU A 56 3.02 -9.52 11.01
N GLU A 57 1.72 -9.70 10.79
CA GLU A 57 1.08 -10.96 11.11
C GLU A 57 1.39 -12.02 10.04
N ARG A 58 1.58 -13.27 10.45
CA ARG A 58 1.89 -14.36 9.50
C ARG A 58 0.79 -14.56 8.44
N ALA A 59 -0.47 -14.33 8.82
CA ALA A 59 -1.61 -14.40 7.91
C ALA A 59 -1.52 -13.36 6.78
N GLU A 60 -0.84 -12.24 7.04
CA GLU A 60 -0.64 -11.17 6.07
C GLU A 60 0.50 -11.43 5.10
N VAL A 61 1.52 -12.19 5.53
CA VAL A 61 2.73 -12.49 4.75
C VAL A 61 2.56 -13.78 3.93
N MET A 62 1.73 -14.71 4.40
CA MET A 62 1.44 -15.94 3.66
C MET A 62 0.43 -15.66 2.55
N VAL A 63 0.78 -16.07 1.32
CA VAL A 63 -0.11 -15.97 0.17
C VAL A 63 -1.22 -17.00 0.30
N ALA A 64 -2.30 -16.66 1.01
CA ALA A 64 -3.58 -17.30 0.82
C ALA A 64 -4.21 -16.69 -0.44
N SER A 65 -4.03 -17.36 -1.59
CA SER A 65 -4.58 -17.02 -2.91
C SER A 65 -5.68 -15.95 -2.88
N ARG A 66 -5.31 -14.66 -2.95
CA ARG A 66 -6.24 -13.55 -3.13
C ARG A 66 -5.55 -12.45 -3.93
N ALA A 67 -5.92 -12.43 -5.21
CA ALA A 67 -5.94 -11.31 -6.14
C ALA A 67 -5.29 -10.01 -5.62
N GLN A 68 -4.10 -9.71 -6.12
CA GLN A 68 -3.52 -8.37 -6.02
C GLN A 68 -4.33 -7.41 -6.90
N GLY A 69 -5.34 -6.79 -6.29
CA GLY A 69 -6.02 -5.64 -6.83
C GLY A 69 -6.36 -4.72 -5.67
N ASN A 70 -5.39 -3.91 -5.19
CA ASN A 70 -5.72 -2.83 -4.27
C ASN A 70 -4.64 -1.74 -4.14
N VAL A 71 -4.47 -0.91 -5.16
CA VAL A 71 -4.14 0.51 -4.89
C VAL A 71 -5.46 1.16 -4.46
N LYS A 72 -5.79 1.07 -3.17
CA LYS A 72 -6.96 1.77 -2.61
C LYS A 72 -6.65 3.26 -2.48
N SER A 73 -6.54 3.96 -3.61
CA SER A 73 -6.67 5.42 -3.61
C SER A 73 -8.10 5.74 -3.21
N SER A 74 -8.30 5.96 -1.91
CA SER A 74 -9.59 6.33 -1.33
C SER A 74 -9.86 7.80 -1.63
N ILE A 75 -10.04 8.15 -2.89
CA ILE A 75 -10.66 9.41 -3.27
C ILE A 75 -12.12 9.29 -2.81
N LYS A 76 -12.43 9.91 -1.68
CA LYS A 76 -13.77 9.88 -1.07
C LYS A 76 -14.77 10.43 -2.09
N VAL A 77 -15.69 9.60 -2.59
CA VAL A 77 -16.70 9.93 -3.61
C VAL A 77 -17.48 11.21 -3.28
N TRP A 78 -17.64 11.53 -1.98
CA TRP A 78 -18.25 12.77 -1.52
C TRP A 78 -17.57 14.05 -2.03
N VAL A 79 -16.27 14.01 -2.33
CA VAL A 79 -15.51 15.15 -2.90
C VAL A 79 -15.98 15.46 -4.33
N ILE A 80 -16.28 14.44 -5.13
CA ILE A 80 -16.77 14.62 -6.51
C ILE A 80 -18.21 15.14 -6.48
N THR A 81 -19.06 14.58 -5.61
CA THR A 81 -20.45 15.01 -5.47
C THR A 81 -20.57 16.46 -4.97
N GLY A 82 -19.72 16.88 -4.03
CA GLY A 82 -19.72 18.26 -3.53
C GLY A 82 -19.33 19.29 -4.59
N THR A 83 -18.43 18.94 -5.51
CA THR A 83 -17.93 19.87 -6.54
C THR A 83 -18.97 20.15 -7.63
N LEU A 84 -19.75 19.13 -8.04
CA LEU A 84 -20.79 19.27 -9.06
C LEU A 84 -21.97 20.12 -8.59
N LEU A 85 -22.43 19.94 -7.34
CA LEU A 85 -23.55 20.70 -6.81
C LEU A 85 -23.20 22.17 -6.52
N GLY A 86 -21.99 22.41 -5.98
CA GLY A 86 -21.52 23.77 -5.70
C GLY A 86 -21.29 24.59 -6.96
N GLY A 87 -20.71 23.99 -8.00
CA GLY A 87 -20.46 24.67 -9.28
C GLY A 87 -21.74 25.07 -10.01
N PHE A 88 -22.78 24.23 -9.99
CA PHE A 88 -24.05 24.53 -10.64
C PHE A 88 -24.78 25.71 -10.00
N LEU A 89 -24.85 25.75 -8.66
CA LEU A 89 -25.49 26.86 -7.94
C LEU A 89 -24.76 28.19 -8.16
N ALA A 90 -23.42 28.18 -8.11
CA ALA A 90 -22.62 29.37 -8.38
C ALA A 90 -22.82 29.90 -9.81
N GLY A 91 -22.90 29.02 -10.80
CA GLY A 91 -23.14 29.38 -12.20
C GLY A 91 -24.52 30.01 -12.45
N VAL A 92 -25.57 29.50 -11.80
CA VAL A 92 -26.93 30.06 -11.90
C VAL A 92 -26.98 31.46 -11.28
N VAL A 93 -26.41 31.63 -10.09
CA VAL A 93 -26.36 32.94 -9.41
C VAL A 93 -25.56 33.95 -10.25
N PHE A 94 -24.42 33.54 -10.81
CA PHE A 94 -23.60 34.40 -11.65
C PHE A 94 -24.34 34.85 -12.92
N THR A 95 -25.06 33.93 -13.58
CA THR A 95 -25.87 34.26 -14.75
C THR A 95 -26.99 35.26 -14.42
N LEU A 96 -27.71 35.04 -13.32
CA LEU A 96 -28.80 35.94 -12.91
C LEU A 96 -28.31 37.34 -12.55
N ILE A 97 -27.14 37.47 -11.92
CA ILE A 97 -26.53 38.77 -11.62
C ILE A 97 -26.18 39.52 -12.91
N ILE A 98 -25.57 38.85 -13.90
CA ILE A 98 -25.24 39.47 -15.19
C ILE A 98 -26.52 39.94 -15.90
N THR A 99 -27.59 39.13 -15.90
CA THR A 99 -28.86 39.52 -16.54
C THR A 99 -29.57 40.65 -15.81
N TYR A 100 -29.45 40.76 -14.49
CA TYR A 100 -30.10 41.83 -13.72
C TYR A 100 -29.40 43.20 -13.86
N PHE A 101 -28.08 43.21 -14.10
CA PHE A 101 -27.28 44.44 -14.20
C PHE A 101 -26.97 44.90 -15.63
N SER A 102 -27.50 44.23 -16.66
CA SER A 102 -27.37 44.58 -18.09
C SER A 102 -28.65 45.19 -18.65
#